data_AF-A0A524HPQ0-F1
#
_entry.id   AF-A0A524HPQ0-F1
#
_cell.length_a   1.000
_cell.length_b   1.000
_cell.length_c   1.000
_cell.angle_alpha   90.00
_cell.angle_beta   90.00
_cell.angle_gamma   90.00
#
_symmetry.space_group_name_H-M   'P 1'
#
loop_
_entity.id
_entity.type
_entity.pdbx_description
1 polymer ?
#
loop_
_entity_poly.entity_id
_entity_poly.type
_entity_poly.pdbx_seq_one_letter_code
_entity_poly.pdbx_strand_id
1 'polypeptide(L)'
;MLIERVRLVNFRQHEDTDLVLGVGLTGVIGANGAGKTTIVEGIAWALYGADAARGTRDTIRRRGAPPRAPVRVELEFALGPHRYRVVRSLSNAELFQDGDTASIADSLVAVTEKITRLLGMSREEFFNTYFTGQQQLAIMGAMKPVERAQFLSRVLGYDRLQRAQELLREQRTAARARLQAIETGLPDPAELDAEERRSRERLEQANAREAESRAVLEAAEARLAEATPRWNEAQKQREQVATLQSDLRLAEHHVTAARDAFGQLDRDLVAANEARSRLESHKAQLAPLAQLRVERHHLDELAGLFTRQQAAQAQLEEARLGLQSLRNRSARLPAPEVLERQAARTDELRTALETLDSTRQERRSLWDRDLQDARTKLVALRDQYKDLKEQLDRVNAAGETGTCPTCARPLGNEYENVVAMLDRQLQDVMFNGNYFKSRVDQLSAEPPELKELDSQREEAEAALADATKVLARLQAQAQEAVALQ
;
A
#
# COMPACT_ATOMS: atom_id res chain seq x y z
N MET A 1 -39.59 -137.99 30.96
CA MET A 1 -38.23 -138.34 31.43
C MET A 1 -38.26 -139.77 31.95
N LEU A 2 -37.25 -140.58 31.61
CA LEU A 2 -37.08 -141.95 32.12
C LEU A 2 -35.68 -142.06 32.72
N ILE A 3 -35.55 -142.48 33.98
CA ILE A 3 -34.24 -142.68 34.62
C ILE A 3 -33.75 -144.10 34.29
N GLU A 4 -32.55 -144.22 33.74
CA GLU A 4 -31.97 -145.46 33.23
C GLU A 4 -30.95 -146.07 34.21
N ARG A 5 -30.16 -145.24 34.90
CA ARG A 5 -29.16 -145.71 35.86
C ARG A 5 -28.84 -144.64 36.90
N VAL A 6 -28.61 -145.04 38.14
CA VAL A 6 -28.08 -144.17 39.18
C VAL A 6 -26.94 -144.86 39.92
N ARG A 7 -25.78 -144.19 39.98
CA ARG A 7 -24.62 -144.65 40.75
C ARG A 7 -24.25 -143.64 41.82
N LEU A 8 -24.10 -144.10 43.06
CA LEU A 8 -23.86 -143.31 44.25
C LEU A 8 -22.54 -143.76 44.90
N VAL A 9 -21.51 -142.91 44.84
CA VAL A 9 -20.18 -143.17 45.39
C VAL A 9 -19.94 -142.27 46.60
N ASN A 10 -19.69 -142.87 47.77
CA ASN A 10 -19.51 -142.22 49.08
C ASN A 10 -20.61 -141.20 49.43
N PHE A 11 -21.84 -141.46 49.00
CA PHE A 11 -23.01 -140.59 49.19
C PHE A 11 -23.85 -141.11 50.36
N ARG A 12 -23.74 -140.45 51.52
CA ARG A 12 -24.36 -140.82 52.81
C ARG A 12 -24.20 -142.31 53.18
N GLN A 13 -25.25 -143.13 53.17
CA GLN A 13 -25.17 -144.55 53.55
C GLN A 13 -24.55 -145.42 52.43
N HIS A 14 -24.42 -144.88 51.21
CA HIS A 14 -23.93 -145.61 50.03
C HIS A 14 -22.41 -145.45 49.86
N GLU A 15 -21.68 -146.56 49.89
CA GLU A 15 -20.24 -146.61 49.64
C GLU A 15 -19.92 -146.59 48.13
N ASP A 16 -20.44 -147.57 47.39
CA ASP A 16 -20.53 -147.58 45.93
C ASP A 16 -21.78 -148.39 45.57
N THR A 17 -22.89 -147.68 45.33
CA THR A 17 -24.16 -148.31 44.96
C THR A 17 -24.45 -148.00 43.51
N ASP A 18 -24.66 -149.03 42.71
CA ASP A 18 -24.94 -148.92 41.28
C ASP A 18 -26.28 -149.61 40.97
N LEU A 19 -27.24 -148.83 40.49
CA LEU A 19 -28.62 -149.26 40.24
C LEU A 19 -28.99 -148.98 38.79
N VAL A 20 -29.26 -150.03 38.04
CA VAL A 20 -29.87 -149.91 36.70
C VAL A 20 -31.38 -149.87 36.89
N LEU A 21 -32.00 -148.77 36.47
CA LEU A 21 -33.43 -148.51 36.56
C LEU A 21 -34.02 -148.67 35.16
N GLY A 22 -34.89 -149.65 34.97
CA GLY A 22 -35.50 -149.94 33.68
C GLY A 22 -36.89 -149.33 33.54
N VAL A 23 -37.49 -149.56 32.38
CA VAL A 23 -38.93 -149.36 32.19
C VAL A 23 -39.69 -150.33 33.10
N GLY A 24 -40.70 -149.83 33.83
CA GLY A 24 -41.56 -150.65 34.69
C GLY A 24 -41.54 -150.21 36.15
N LEU A 25 -41.98 -151.10 37.05
CA LEU A 25 -42.07 -150.84 38.48
C LEU A 25 -40.83 -151.39 39.21
N THR A 26 -40.02 -150.50 39.76
CA THR A 26 -38.83 -150.89 40.57
C THR A 26 -39.15 -150.75 42.06
N GLY A 27 -39.10 -151.86 42.80
CA GLY A 27 -39.26 -151.88 44.26
C GLY A 27 -37.93 -151.85 45.00
N VAL A 28 -37.68 -150.81 45.78
CA VAL A 28 -36.49 -150.70 46.65
C VAL A 28 -36.88 -151.08 48.09
N ILE A 29 -36.49 -152.28 48.54
CA ILE A 29 -36.87 -152.85 49.84
C ILE A 29 -35.63 -152.99 50.73
N GLY A 30 -35.77 -152.71 52.04
CA GLY A 30 -34.69 -152.82 53.02
C GLY A 30 -35.14 -152.35 54.40
N ALA A 31 -34.30 -152.47 55.42
CA ALA A 31 -34.61 -151.96 56.76
C ALA A 31 -34.76 -150.42 56.77
N ASN A 32 -35.43 -149.86 57.78
CA ASN A 32 -35.43 -148.41 58.00
C ASN A 32 -33.99 -147.96 58.29
N GLY A 33 -33.58 -146.84 57.69
CA GLY A 33 -32.20 -146.36 57.76
C GLY A 33 -31.22 -147.00 56.75
N ALA A 34 -31.64 -147.99 55.95
CA ALA A 34 -30.79 -148.65 54.96
C ALA A 34 -30.44 -147.81 53.71
N GLY A 35 -30.86 -146.54 53.64
CA GLY A 35 -30.52 -145.63 52.52
C GLY A 35 -31.55 -145.54 51.38
N LYS A 36 -32.74 -146.15 51.50
CA LYS A 36 -33.76 -146.12 50.43
C LYS A 36 -34.14 -144.70 49.96
N THR A 37 -34.41 -143.80 50.90
CA THR A 37 -34.73 -142.39 50.62
C THR A 37 -33.52 -141.63 50.10
N THR A 38 -32.31 -142.02 50.51
CA THR A 38 -31.06 -141.43 50.04
C THR A 38 -30.84 -141.64 48.54
N ILE A 39 -31.31 -142.75 47.96
CA ILE A 39 -31.24 -142.99 46.52
C ILE A 39 -32.01 -141.90 45.75
N VAL A 40 -33.23 -141.60 46.18
CA VAL A 40 -34.05 -140.59 45.49
C VAL A 40 -33.52 -139.18 45.69
N GLU A 41 -32.98 -138.89 46.87
CA GLU A 41 -32.29 -137.62 47.11
C GLU A 41 -31.01 -137.49 46.28
N GLY A 42 -30.30 -138.59 46.00
CA GLY A 42 -29.16 -138.63 45.10
C GLY A 42 -29.55 -138.27 43.66
N ILE A 43 -30.66 -138.82 43.15
CA ILE A 43 -31.22 -138.48 41.84
C ILE A 43 -31.53 -136.98 41.76
N ALA A 44 -32.25 -136.46 42.76
CA ALA A 44 -32.60 -135.03 42.77
C ALA A 44 -31.37 -134.12 42.88
N TRP A 45 -30.37 -134.53 43.67
CA TRP A 45 -29.11 -133.82 43.79
C TRP A 45 -28.35 -133.79 42.46
N ALA A 46 -28.33 -134.88 41.70
CA ALA A 46 -27.74 -134.91 40.37
C ALA A 46 -28.38 -133.87 39.45
N LEU A 47 -29.71 -133.80 39.42
CA LEU A 47 -30.47 -132.91 38.54
C LEU A 47 -30.39 -131.42 38.94
N TYR A 48 -30.62 -131.09 40.20
CA TYR A 48 -30.83 -129.71 40.65
C TYR A 48 -29.73 -129.17 41.60
N GLY A 49 -28.75 -129.99 41.99
CA GLY A 49 -27.62 -129.55 42.80
C GLY A 49 -27.90 -129.55 44.31
N ALA A 50 -27.01 -128.89 45.06
CA ALA A 50 -26.93 -128.97 46.53
C ALA A 50 -28.24 -128.61 47.23
N ASP A 51 -29.00 -127.66 46.68
CA ASP A 51 -30.27 -127.25 47.26
C ASP A 51 -31.30 -128.39 47.30
N ALA A 52 -31.21 -129.35 46.37
CA ALA A 52 -32.12 -130.48 46.25
C ALA A 52 -31.83 -131.64 47.24
N ALA A 53 -30.70 -131.64 47.96
CA ALA A 53 -30.39 -132.60 49.01
C ALA A 53 -30.55 -131.97 50.40
N ARG A 54 -31.05 -132.73 51.38
CA ARG A 54 -31.13 -132.25 52.77
C ARG A 54 -29.73 -132.20 53.41
N GLY A 55 -29.37 -131.04 53.97
CA GLY A 55 -28.15 -130.82 54.77
C GLY A 55 -27.05 -130.03 54.06
N THR A 56 -25.86 -129.95 54.66
CA THR A 56 -24.68 -129.23 54.14
C THR A 56 -23.72 -130.18 53.39
N ARG A 57 -22.69 -129.62 52.73
CA ARG A 57 -21.66 -130.38 51.98
C ARG A 57 -21.02 -131.51 52.82
N ASP A 58 -20.89 -131.33 54.13
CA ASP A 58 -20.34 -132.34 55.05
C ASP A 58 -21.31 -133.47 55.36
N THR A 59 -22.62 -133.21 55.35
CA THR A 59 -23.67 -134.22 55.61
C THR A 59 -23.94 -135.13 54.41
N ILE A 60 -23.50 -134.73 53.21
CA ILE A 60 -23.65 -135.50 51.98
C ILE A 60 -22.62 -136.65 51.91
N ARG A 61 -21.44 -136.48 52.52
CA ARG A 61 -20.37 -137.48 52.53
C ARG A 61 -20.71 -138.66 53.46
N ARG A 62 -20.36 -139.89 53.05
CA ARG A 62 -20.49 -141.09 53.90
C ARG A 62 -19.66 -141.00 55.18
N ARG A 63 -20.27 -141.33 56.33
CA ARG A 63 -19.56 -141.45 57.62
C ARG A 63 -18.60 -142.64 57.56
N GLY A 64 -17.32 -142.41 57.83
CA GLY A 64 -16.26 -143.43 57.74
C GLY A 64 -15.55 -143.52 56.39
N ALA A 65 -15.90 -142.67 55.40
CA ALA A 65 -15.14 -142.58 54.15
C ALA A 65 -13.74 -141.97 54.41
N PRO A 66 -12.67 -142.49 53.78
CA PRO A 66 -11.32 -141.95 53.92
C PRO A 66 -11.23 -140.45 53.59
N PRO A 67 -10.29 -139.70 54.20
CA PRO A 67 -10.02 -138.32 53.79
C PRO A 67 -9.76 -138.24 52.29
N ARG A 68 -10.40 -137.28 51.61
CA ARG A 68 -10.34 -137.07 50.14
C ARG A 68 -10.96 -138.17 49.27
N ALA A 69 -11.70 -139.14 49.82
CA ALA A 69 -12.46 -140.08 48.99
C ALA A 69 -13.47 -139.33 48.08
N PRO A 70 -13.62 -139.73 46.80
CA PRO A 70 -14.51 -139.04 45.87
C PRO A 70 -15.97 -139.24 46.29
N VAL A 71 -16.74 -138.15 46.34
CA VAL A 71 -18.20 -138.17 46.50
C VAL A 71 -18.79 -137.82 45.14
N ARG A 72 -19.54 -138.75 44.56
CA ARG A 72 -20.06 -138.62 43.19
C ARG A 72 -21.41 -139.28 43.06
N VAL A 73 -22.32 -138.61 42.35
CA VAL A 73 -23.57 -139.21 41.87
C VAL A 73 -23.56 -139.13 40.35
N GLU A 74 -23.75 -140.28 39.72
CA GLU A 74 -23.94 -140.39 38.28
C GLU A 74 -25.39 -140.77 38.02
N LEU A 75 -26.05 -140.02 37.14
CA LEU A 75 -27.43 -140.25 36.74
C LEU A 75 -27.53 -140.30 35.23
N GLU A 76 -28.01 -141.42 34.71
CA GLU A 76 -28.33 -141.58 33.29
C GLU A 76 -29.85 -141.55 33.12
N PHE A 77 -30.35 -140.73 32.19
CA PHE A 77 -31.77 -140.62 31.91
C PHE A 77 -32.05 -140.28 30.45
N ALA A 78 -33.20 -140.73 29.95
CA ALA A 78 -33.73 -140.39 28.63
C ALA A 78 -34.80 -139.28 28.73
N LEU A 79 -34.72 -138.31 27.82
CA LEU A 79 -35.72 -137.25 27.65
C LEU A 79 -36.02 -137.04 26.17
N GLY A 80 -37.21 -137.44 25.74
CA GLY A 80 -37.58 -137.44 24.32
C GLY A 80 -36.68 -138.43 23.55
N PRO A 81 -36.07 -138.02 22.43
CA PRO A 81 -35.18 -138.88 21.64
C PRO A 81 -33.74 -138.94 22.17
N HIS A 82 -33.38 -138.14 23.19
CA HIS A 82 -32.00 -137.98 23.64
C HIS A 82 -31.74 -138.67 24.98
N ARG A 83 -30.51 -139.16 25.16
CA ARG A 83 -30.00 -139.71 26.42
C ARG A 83 -29.01 -138.75 27.07
N TYR A 84 -29.11 -138.60 28.37
CA TYR A 84 -28.27 -137.69 29.14
C TYR A 84 -27.59 -138.43 30.27
N ARG A 85 -26.32 -138.09 30.51
CA ARG A 85 -25.54 -138.57 31.66
C ARG A 85 -25.07 -137.37 32.46
N VAL A 86 -25.52 -137.27 33.70
CA VAL A 86 -25.10 -136.23 34.65
C VAL A 86 -24.13 -136.85 35.63
N VAL A 87 -22.95 -136.26 35.75
CA VAL A 87 -21.95 -136.63 36.75
C VAL A 87 -21.77 -135.45 37.68
N ARG A 88 -22.20 -135.58 38.92
CA ARG A 88 -22.10 -134.51 39.92
C ARG A 88 -21.26 -134.94 41.10
N SER A 89 -20.36 -134.05 41.51
CA SER A 89 -19.52 -134.15 42.70
C SER A 89 -19.76 -132.94 43.61
N LEU A 90 -19.11 -132.88 44.78
CA LEU A 90 -19.27 -131.75 45.69
C LEU A 90 -18.83 -130.41 45.06
N SER A 91 -17.84 -130.41 44.18
CA SER A 91 -17.24 -129.19 43.60
C SER A 91 -17.44 -129.05 42.10
N ASN A 92 -17.84 -130.10 41.38
CA ASN A 92 -18.00 -130.07 39.94
C ASN A 92 -19.30 -130.78 39.49
N ALA A 93 -19.84 -130.37 38.34
CA ALA A 93 -20.92 -131.06 37.65
C ALA A 93 -20.67 -131.05 36.15
N GLU A 94 -20.90 -132.18 35.51
CA GLU A 94 -20.78 -132.36 34.07
C GLU A 94 -22.06 -133.00 33.53
N LEU A 95 -22.56 -132.48 32.42
CA LEU A 95 -23.70 -133.02 31.69
C LEU A 95 -23.24 -133.47 30.30
N PHE A 96 -23.49 -134.72 29.96
CA PHE A 96 -23.19 -135.32 28.68
C PHE A 96 -24.49 -135.69 27.96
N GLN A 97 -24.45 -135.71 26.64
CA GLN A 97 -25.59 -136.04 25.79
C GLN A 97 -25.21 -137.12 24.77
N ASP A 98 -26.10 -138.08 24.55
CA ASP A 98 -26.05 -139.11 23.51
C ASP A 98 -24.73 -139.91 23.45
N GLY A 99 -24.10 -140.11 24.61
CA GLY A 99 -22.87 -140.89 24.74
C GLY A 99 -21.59 -140.14 24.36
N ASP A 100 -21.67 -138.83 24.09
CA ASP A 100 -20.50 -138.01 23.77
C ASP A 100 -19.52 -137.91 24.97
N THR A 101 -18.24 -137.79 24.64
CA THR A 101 -17.13 -137.57 25.58
C THR A 101 -17.00 -136.11 26.00
N ALA A 102 -17.49 -135.17 25.19
CA ALA A 102 -17.53 -133.75 25.55
C ALA A 102 -18.80 -133.42 26.36
N SER A 103 -18.64 -132.71 27.48
CA SER A 103 -19.78 -132.23 28.27
C SER A 103 -20.44 -131.01 27.62
N ILE A 104 -21.77 -131.02 27.53
CA ILE A 104 -22.57 -129.87 27.03
C ILE A 104 -22.74 -128.76 28.07
N ALA A 105 -22.39 -129.04 29.33
CA ALA A 105 -22.23 -128.07 30.42
C ALA A 105 -21.31 -128.67 31.51
N ASP A 106 -20.43 -127.84 32.09
CA ASP A 106 -19.28 -128.27 32.91
C ASP A 106 -19.09 -127.45 34.21
N SER A 107 -20.17 -126.82 34.70
CA SER A 107 -20.17 -126.14 36.01
C SER A 107 -21.46 -126.39 36.78
N LEU A 108 -21.40 -126.26 38.11
CA LEU A 108 -22.55 -126.47 39.00
C LEU A 108 -23.79 -125.65 38.57
N VAL A 109 -23.59 -124.38 38.21
CA VAL A 109 -24.68 -123.46 37.82
C VAL A 109 -25.15 -123.73 36.40
N ALA A 110 -24.23 -123.81 35.43
CA ALA A 110 -24.59 -124.02 34.03
C ALA A 110 -25.32 -125.37 33.81
N VAL A 111 -24.87 -126.44 34.49
CA VAL A 111 -25.54 -127.74 34.44
C VAL A 111 -26.95 -127.64 35.01
N THR A 112 -27.14 -127.01 36.17
CA THR A 112 -28.48 -126.86 36.78
C THR A 112 -29.40 -126.01 35.90
N GLU A 113 -28.94 -124.89 35.33
CA GLU A 113 -29.75 -124.06 34.43
C GLU A 113 -30.11 -124.80 33.14
N LYS A 114 -29.16 -125.53 32.55
CA LYS A 114 -29.38 -126.31 31.34
C LYS A 114 -30.41 -127.40 31.59
N ILE A 115 -30.27 -128.17 32.68
CA ILE A 115 -31.24 -129.19 33.09
C ILE A 115 -32.62 -128.57 33.35
N THR A 116 -32.68 -127.43 34.03
CA THR A 116 -33.95 -126.71 34.31
C THR A 116 -34.65 -126.29 33.01
N ARG A 117 -33.90 -125.78 32.02
CA ARG A 117 -34.44 -125.44 30.69
C ARG A 117 -34.84 -126.67 29.89
N LEU A 118 -34.07 -127.76 29.96
CA LEU A 118 -34.36 -129.03 29.25
C LEU A 118 -35.62 -129.70 29.78
N LEU A 119 -35.78 -129.75 31.10
CA LEU A 119 -36.98 -130.30 31.74
C LEU A 119 -38.17 -129.34 31.66
N GLY A 120 -37.93 -128.05 31.39
CA GLY A 120 -38.97 -127.02 31.34
C GLY A 120 -39.61 -126.76 32.70
N MET A 121 -38.97 -127.18 33.78
CA MET A 121 -39.50 -127.18 35.14
C MET A 121 -38.39 -126.83 36.13
N SER A 122 -38.71 -125.92 37.04
CA SER A 122 -37.92 -125.61 38.22
C SER A 122 -37.83 -126.82 39.16
N ARG A 123 -36.90 -126.74 40.12
CA ARG A 123 -36.72 -127.76 41.16
C ARG A 123 -38.05 -128.07 41.87
N GLU A 124 -38.74 -127.03 42.37
CA GLU A 124 -39.99 -127.22 43.12
C GLU A 124 -41.06 -127.89 42.26
N GLU A 125 -41.18 -127.48 41.00
CA GLU A 125 -42.09 -128.10 40.02
C GLU A 125 -41.77 -129.58 39.78
N PHE A 126 -40.49 -129.93 39.61
CA PHE A 126 -40.08 -131.31 39.44
C PHE A 126 -40.41 -132.16 40.66
N PHE A 127 -40.15 -131.65 41.86
CA PHE A 127 -40.50 -132.34 43.10
C PHE A 127 -42.00 -132.44 43.34
N ASN A 128 -42.79 -131.52 42.81
CA ASN A 128 -44.25 -131.53 42.95
C ASN A 128 -44.94 -132.38 41.87
N THR A 129 -44.26 -132.68 40.77
CA THR A 129 -44.83 -133.36 39.60
C THR A 129 -44.30 -134.79 39.43
N TYR A 130 -42.99 -135.00 39.57
CA TYR A 130 -42.33 -136.31 39.34
C TYR A 130 -41.98 -137.05 40.62
N PHE A 131 -42.02 -136.38 41.78
CA PHE A 131 -41.73 -136.98 43.07
C PHE A 131 -42.95 -136.88 43.99
N THR A 132 -43.23 -137.93 44.75
CA THR A 132 -44.24 -137.90 45.80
C THR A 132 -43.59 -138.35 47.10
N GLY A 133 -43.20 -137.41 47.96
CA GLY A 133 -42.78 -137.72 49.33
C GLY A 133 -43.95 -138.29 50.15
N GLN A 134 -43.65 -138.94 51.27
CA GLN A 134 -44.68 -139.25 52.28
C GLN A 134 -45.42 -137.94 52.63
N GLN A 135 -46.73 -137.87 52.31
CA GLN A 135 -47.67 -136.75 52.52
C GLN A 135 -47.73 -135.57 51.50
N GLN A 136 -47.08 -135.61 50.32
CA GLN A 136 -46.98 -134.43 49.42
C GLN A 136 -48.04 -134.24 48.31
N LEU A 137 -49.13 -135.02 48.26
CA LEU A 137 -50.14 -134.92 47.18
C LEU A 137 -51.03 -133.66 47.19
N ALA A 138 -50.83 -132.69 48.11
CA ALA A 138 -51.77 -131.58 48.37
C ALA A 138 -51.35 -130.18 47.85
N ILE A 139 -50.26 -130.05 47.09
CA ILE A 139 -49.64 -128.74 46.81
C ILE A 139 -50.48 -127.86 45.86
N MET A 140 -51.12 -128.42 44.84
CA MET A 140 -52.03 -127.64 43.96
C MET A 140 -53.33 -127.21 44.65
N GLY A 141 -53.75 -127.93 45.68
CA GLY A 141 -54.92 -127.60 46.50
C GLY A 141 -54.66 -126.43 47.46
N ALA A 142 -53.41 -126.11 47.76
CA ALA A 142 -53.01 -125.08 48.71
C ALA A 142 -52.67 -123.71 48.07
N MET A 143 -52.52 -123.63 46.74
CA MET A 143 -52.19 -122.38 46.02
C MET A 143 -53.41 -121.44 45.91
N LYS A 144 -53.18 -120.12 45.97
CA LYS A 144 -54.26 -119.14 45.72
C LYS A 144 -54.66 -119.15 44.23
N PRO A 145 -55.91 -118.77 43.88
CA PRO A 145 -56.39 -118.79 42.50
C PRO A 145 -55.52 -118.03 41.49
N VAL A 146 -54.97 -116.88 41.89
CA VAL A 146 -54.09 -116.04 41.04
C VAL A 146 -52.72 -116.70 40.85
N GLU A 147 -52.13 -117.23 41.91
CA GLU A 147 -50.85 -117.94 41.87
C GLU A 147 -50.96 -119.20 41.01
N ARG A 148 -52.07 -119.94 41.16
CA ARG A 148 -52.40 -121.11 40.34
C ARG A 148 -52.61 -120.75 38.86
N ALA A 149 -53.30 -119.64 38.57
CA ALA A 149 -53.49 -119.18 37.20
C ALA A 149 -52.17 -118.71 36.57
N GLN A 150 -51.29 -118.03 37.32
CA GLN A 150 -49.96 -117.65 36.86
C GLN A 150 -49.03 -118.85 36.68
N PHE A 151 -49.15 -119.87 37.53
CA PHE A 151 -48.45 -121.14 37.40
C PHE A 151 -48.87 -121.86 36.12
N LEU A 152 -50.18 -122.05 35.92
CA LEU A 152 -50.73 -122.66 34.70
C LEU A 152 -50.41 -121.83 33.45
N SER A 153 -50.48 -120.50 33.51
CA SER A 153 -50.14 -119.60 32.41
C SER A 153 -48.68 -119.76 31.96
N ARG A 154 -47.75 -119.96 32.91
CA ARG A 154 -46.34 -120.20 32.61
C ARG A 154 -46.07 -121.61 32.12
N VAL A 155 -46.66 -122.63 32.74
CA VAL A 155 -46.56 -124.04 32.31
C VAL A 155 -47.12 -124.21 30.90
N LEU A 156 -48.19 -123.49 30.54
CA LEU A 156 -48.83 -123.54 29.21
C LEU A 156 -48.27 -122.48 28.22
N GLY A 157 -47.37 -121.59 28.66
CA GLY A 157 -46.67 -120.63 27.80
C GLY A 157 -47.46 -119.37 27.37
N TYR A 158 -48.57 -119.03 28.04
CA TYR A 158 -49.45 -117.90 27.67
C TYR A 158 -48.86 -116.50 27.94
N ASP A 159 -47.76 -116.39 28.69
CA ASP A 159 -47.06 -115.12 28.99
C ASP A 159 -46.63 -114.34 27.74
N ARG A 160 -46.30 -115.06 26.65
CA ARG A 160 -45.88 -114.45 25.38
C ARG A 160 -46.99 -113.65 24.70
N LEU A 161 -48.25 -114.07 24.86
CA LEU A 161 -49.40 -113.39 24.27
C LEU A 161 -49.70 -112.08 24.99
N GLN A 162 -49.49 -112.04 26.31
CA GLN A 162 -49.72 -110.84 27.12
C GLN A 162 -48.77 -109.71 26.72
N ARG A 163 -47.48 -110.02 26.54
CA ARG A 163 -46.48 -109.04 26.08
C ARG A 163 -46.78 -108.49 24.69
N ALA A 164 -47.25 -109.32 23.77
CA ALA A 164 -47.62 -108.87 22.43
C ALA A 164 -48.79 -107.87 22.45
N GLN A 165 -49.78 -108.06 23.33
CA GLN A 165 -50.89 -107.13 23.50
C GLN A 165 -50.45 -105.77 24.06
N GLU A 166 -49.48 -105.75 24.96
CA GLU A 166 -48.93 -104.51 25.53
C GLU A 166 -48.24 -103.67 24.45
N LEU A 167 -47.36 -104.29 23.65
CA LEU A 167 -46.66 -103.61 22.54
C LEU A 167 -47.63 -103.00 21.52
N LEU A 168 -48.70 -103.71 21.17
CA LEU A 168 -49.71 -103.21 20.21
C LEU A 168 -50.48 -102.01 20.77
N ARG A 169 -50.75 -101.98 22.08
CA ARG A 169 -51.45 -100.84 22.72
C ARG A 169 -50.59 -99.58 22.69
N GLU A 170 -49.29 -99.70 22.93
CA GLU A 170 -48.35 -98.58 22.87
C GLU A 170 -48.28 -97.98 21.46
N GLN A 171 -48.12 -98.82 20.43
CA GLN A 171 -48.07 -98.38 19.03
C GLN A 171 -49.34 -97.62 18.61
N ARG A 172 -50.52 -98.16 18.96
CA ARG A 172 -51.80 -97.49 18.68
C ARG A 172 -51.86 -96.10 19.30
N THR A 173 -51.39 -95.97 20.53
CA THR A 173 -51.44 -94.71 21.28
C THR A 173 -50.53 -93.66 20.63
N ALA A 174 -49.31 -94.05 20.25
CA ALA A 174 -48.37 -93.17 19.55
C ALA A 174 -48.90 -92.71 18.18
N ALA A 175 -49.49 -93.62 17.39
CA ALA A 175 -50.08 -93.27 16.10
C ALA A 175 -51.23 -92.27 16.23
N ARG A 176 -52.10 -92.46 17.23
CA ARG A 176 -53.23 -91.55 17.50
C ARG A 176 -52.75 -90.16 17.92
N ALA A 177 -51.71 -90.06 18.75
CA ALA A 177 -51.12 -88.79 19.14
C ALA A 177 -50.52 -88.03 17.95
N ARG A 178 -49.84 -88.74 17.02
CA ARG A 178 -49.31 -88.13 15.79
C ARG A 178 -50.41 -87.61 14.87
N LEU A 179 -51.47 -88.40 14.69
CA LEU A 179 -52.63 -87.98 13.88
C LEU A 179 -53.22 -86.68 14.44
N GLN A 180 -53.47 -86.65 15.76
CA GLN A 180 -54.04 -85.46 16.41
C GLN A 180 -53.13 -84.23 16.31
N ALA A 181 -51.81 -84.40 16.43
CA ALA A 181 -50.85 -83.31 16.27
C ALA A 181 -50.87 -82.73 14.84
N ILE A 182 -50.99 -83.59 13.82
CA ILE A 182 -51.10 -83.16 12.42
C ILE A 182 -52.44 -82.45 12.18
N GLU A 183 -53.55 -83.02 12.66
CA GLU A 183 -54.88 -82.44 12.53
C GLU A 183 -54.98 -81.06 13.20
N THR A 184 -54.33 -80.87 14.36
CA THR A 184 -54.33 -79.58 15.08
C THR A 184 -53.39 -78.55 14.42
N GLY A 185 -52.34 -79.01 13.73
CA GLY A 185 -51.38 -78.14 13.05
C GLY A 185 -51.81 -77.70 11.65
N LEU A 186 -52.88 -78.30 11.10
CA LEU A 186 -53.43 -77.90 9.81
C LEU A 186 -54.25 -76.60 9.99
N PRO A 187 -53.90 -75.53 9.26
CA PRO A 187 -54.74 -74.33 9.21
C PRO A 187 -56.12 -74.64 8.64
N ASP A 188 -57.12 -73.84 8.99
CA ASP A 188 -58.44 -73.94 8.39
C ASP A 188 -58.33 -73.66 6.87
N PRO A 189 -58.74 -74.59 5.98
CA PRO A 189 -58.75 -74.37 4.54
C PRO A 189 -59.48 -73.08 4.15
N ALA A 190 -60.54 -72.71 4.88
CA ALA A 190 -61.27 -71.48 4.63
C ALA A 190 -60.45 -70.22 4.89
N GLU A 191 -59.55 -70.25 5.89
CA GLU A 191 -58.63 -69.13 6.18
C GLU A 191 -57.58 -68.98 5.08
N LEU A 192 -57.02 -70.10 4.60
CA LEU A 192 -56.06 -70.11 3.48
C LEU A 192 -56.69 -69.58 2.19
N ASP A 193 -57.90 -70.03 1.84
CA ASP A 193 -58.63 -69.55 0.66
C ASP A 193 -59.00 -68.05 0.78
N ALA A 194 -59.29 -67.57 1.99
CA ALA A 194 -59.54 -66.16 2.25
C ALA A 194 -58.25 -65.33 2.16
N GLU A 195 -57.11 -65.85 2.61
CA GLU A 195 -55.81 -65.20 2.47
C GLU A 195 -55.34 -65.14 1.01
N GLU A 196 -55.53 -66.22 0.25
CA GLU A 196 -55.20 -66.26 -1.17
C GLU A 196 -56.02 -65.24 -1.95
N ARG A 197 -57.34 -65.19 -1.73
CA ARG A 197 -58.23 -64.19 -2.36
C ARG A 197 -57.80 -62.76 -2.03
N ARG A 198 -57.57 -62.45 -0.75
CA ARG A 198 -57.10 -61.12 -0.31
C ARG A 198 -55.75 -60.76 -0.93
N SER A 199 -54.87 -61.74 -1.13
CA SER A 199 -53.55 -61.51 -1.74
C SER A 199 -53.65 -61.27 -3.25
N ARG A 200 -54.53 -62.01 -3.95
CA ARG A 200 -54.84 -61.78 -5.37
C ARG A 200 -55.47 -60.40 -5.59
N GLU A 201 -56.46 -60.03 -4.78
CA GLU A 201 -57.10 -58.70 -4.87
C GLU A 201 -56.09 -57.57 -4.63
N ARG A 202 -55.19 -57.71 -3.64
CA ARG A 202 -54.11 -56.74 -3.39
C ARG A 202 -53.16 -56.62 -4.59
N LEU A 203 -52.80 -57.74 -5.20
CA LEU A 203 -51.93 -57.77 -6.37
C LEU A 203 -52.58 -57.08 -7.58
N GLU A 204 -53.85 -57.39 -7.85
CA GLU A 204 -54.61 -56.75 -8.94
C GLU A 204 -54.71 -55.24 -8.73
N GLN A 205 -55.00 -54.78 -7.51
CA GLN A 205 -55.04 -53.35 -7.19
C GLN A 205 -53.68 -52.68 -7.35
N ALA A 206 -52.58 -53.34 -6.94
CA ALA A 206 -51.24 -52.80 -7.10
C ALA A 206 -50.86 -52.65 -8.58
N ASN A 207 -51.14 -53.68 -9.39
CA ASN A 207 -50.87 -53.65 -10.84
C ASN A 207 -51.69 -52.56 -11.55
N ALA A 208 -52.96 -52.37 -11.16
CA ALA A 208 -53.80 -51.31 -11.72
C ALA A 208 -53.23 -49.91 -11.41
N ARG A 209 -52.77 -49.67 -10.18
CA ARG A 209 -52.15 -48.40 -9.76
C ARG A 209 -50.82 -48.15 -10.45
N GLU A 210 -50.02 -49.20 -10.65
CA GLU A 210 -48.76 -49.11 -11.41
C GLU A 210 -49.04 -48.71 -12.85
N ALA A 211 -49.99 -49.36 -13.51
CA ALA A 211 -50.37 -49.06 -14.88
C ALA A 211 -50.87 -47.61 -15.04
N GLU A 212 -51.71 -47.14 -14.12
CA GLU A 212 -52.18 -45.75 -14.10
C GLU A 212 -51.02 -44.76 -13.92
N SER A 213 -50.15 -45.00 -12.93
CA SER A 213 -49.00 -44.15 -12.64
C SER A 213 -48.03 -44.08 -13.83
N ARG A 214 -47.82 -45.21 -14.50
CA ARG A 214 -46.98 -45.30 -15.69
C ARG A 214 -47.57 -44.52 -16.86
N ALA A 215 -48.88 -44.62 -17.09
CA ALA A 215 -49.55 -43.84 -18.12
C ALA A 215 -49.45 -42.33 -17.86
N VAL A 216 -49.58 -41.90 -16.59
CA VAL A 216 -49.40 -40.49 -16.20
C VAL A 216 -47.95 -40.03 -16.44
N LEU A 217 -46.97 -40.85 -16.09
CA LEU A 217 -45.55 -40.54 -16.32
C LEU A 217 -45.25 -40.40 -17.82
N GLU A 218 -45.66 -41.37 -18.64
CA GLU A 218 -45.45 -41.34 -20.09
C GLU A 218 -46.11 -40.10 -20.73
N ALA A 219 -47.31 -39.70 -20.26
CA ALA A 219 -47.96 -38.49 -20.72
C ALA A 219 -47.21 -37.21 -20.28
N ALA A 220 -46.65 -37.18 -19.06
CA ALA A 220 -45.86 -36.05 -18.57
C ALA A 220 -44.53 -35.92 -19.32
N GLU A 221 -43.85 -37.04 -19.60
CA GLU A 221 -42.63 -37.10 -20.39
C GLU A 221 -42.86 -36.63 -21.82
N ALA A 222 -43.97 -37.04 -22.45
CA ALA A 222 -44.35 -36.55 -23.78
C ALA A 222 -44.58 -35.04 -23.80
N ARG A 223 -45.27 -34.48 -22.80
CA ARG A 223 -45.46 -33.02 -22.65
C ARG A 223 -44.14 -32.30 -22.45
N LEU A 224 -43.24 -32.85 -21.64
CA LEU A 224 -41.92 -32.27 -21.41
C LEU A 224 -41.09 -32.29 -22.70
N ALA A 225 -41.12 -33.39 -23.45
CA ALA A 225 -40.43 -33.53 -24.73
C ALA A 225 -40.95 -32.53 -25.78
N GLU A 226 -42.25 -32.21 -25.78
CA GLU A 226 -42.82 -31.17 -26.65
C GLU A 226 -42.47 -29.74 -26.18
N ALA A 227 -42.49 -29.49 -24.86
CA ALA A 227 -42.26 -28.17 -24.29
C ALA A 227 -40.78 -27.74 -24.33
N THR A 228 -39.85 -28.69 -24.14
CA THR A 228 -38.41 -28.43 -24.09
C THR A 228 -37.86 -27.71 -25.33
N PRO A 229 -38.13 -28.15 -26.59
CA PRO A 229 -37.64 -27.44 -27.77
C PRO A 229 -38.25 -26.04 -27.91
N ARG A 230 -39.54 -25.87 -27.58
CA ARG A 230 -40.20 -24.56 -27.59
C ARG A 230 -39.57 -23.60 -26.58
N TRP A 231 -39.24 -24.11 -25.38
CA TRP A 231 -38.54 -23.34 -24.36
C TRP A 231 -37.14 -22.93 -24.80
N ASN A 232 -36.37 -23.86 -25.36
CA ASN A 232 -35.01 -23.58 -25.85
C ASN A 232 -35.01 -22.55 -26.98
N GLU A 233 -35.96 -22.65 -27.92
CA GLU A 233 -36.12 -21.65 -28.98
C GLU A 233 -36.51 -20.30 -28.38
N ALA A 234 -37.45 -20.26 -27.44
CA ALA A 234 -37.82 -19.01 -26.77
C ALA A 234 -36.63 -18.36 -26.02
N GLN A 235 -35.76 -19.15 -25.39
CA GLN A 235 -34.53 -18.63 -24.77
C GLN A 235 -33.57 -18.05 -25.80
N LYS A 236 -33.35 -18.76 -26.91
CA LYS A 236 -32.51 -18.27 -28.01
C LYS A 236 -33.04 -16.97 -28.61
N GLN A 237 -34.36 -16.88 -28.83
CA GLN A 237 -35.02 -15.65 -29.30
C GLN A 237 -34.85 -14.51 -28.29
N ARG A 238 -34.98 -14.79 -26.99
CA ARG A 238 -34.77 -13.79 -25.94
C ARG A 238 -33.32 -13.26 -25.92
N GLU A 239 -32.34 -14.14 -26.06
CA GLU A 239 -30.93 -13.75 -26.16
C GLU A 239 -30.67 -12.87 -27.40
N GLN A 240 -31.22 -13.26 -28.55
CA GLN A 240 -31.14 -12.48 -29.79
C GLN A 240 -31.78 -11.09 -29.65
N VAL A 241 -32.94 -11.00 -29.02
CA VAL A 241 -33.59 -9.71 -28.74
C VAL A 241 -32.72 -8.85 -27.83
N ALA A 242 -32.11 -9.44 -26.79
CA ALA A 242 -31.24 -8.71 -25.88
C ALA A 242 -29.98 -8.16 -26.59
N THR A 243 -29.35 -8.95 -27.47
CA THR A 243 -28.20 -8.50 -28.26
C THR A 243 -28.61 -7.39 -29.22
N LEU A 244 -29.72 -7.56 -29.95
CA LEU A 244 -30.22 -6.53 -30.88
C LEU A 244 -30.59 -5.24 -30.17
N GLN A 245 -31.14 -5.30 -28.96
CA GLN A 245 -31.43 -4.11 -28.15
C GLN A 245 -30.15 -3.38 -27.72
N SER A 246 -29.09 -4.11 -27.39
CA SER A 246 -27.79 -3.52 -27.08
C SER A 246 -27.19 -2.83 -28.31
N ASP A 247 -27.22 -3.50 -29.46
CA ASP A 247 -26.73 -2.96 -30.73
C ASP A 247 -27.51 -1.71 -31.15
N LEU A 248 -28.84 -1.72 -30.98
CA LEU A 248 -29.70 -0.57 -31.25
C LEU A 248 -29.31 0.63 -30.39
N ARG A 249 -29.10 0.45 -29.07
CA ARG A 249 -28.68 1.53 -28.16
C ARG A 249 -27.34 2.12 -28.56
N LEU A 250 -26.38 1.26 -28.95
CA LEU A 250 -25.07 1.72 -29.42
C LEU A 250 -25.21 2.54 -30.70
N ALA A 251 -26.00 2.06 -31.67
CA ALA A 251 -26.26 2.76 -32.92
C ALA A 251 -26.98 4.11 -32.67
N GLU A 252 -27.95 4.17 -31.77
CA GLU A 252 -28.63 5.41 -31.37
C GLU A 252 -27.66 6.42 -30.74
N HIS A 253 -26.75 5.95 -29.87
CA HIS A 253 -25.73 6.80 -29.30
C HIS A 253 -24.78 7.35 -30.38
N HIS A 254 -24.35 6.52 -31.32
CA HIS A 254 -23.50 6.92 -32.45
C HIS A 254 -24.19 7.98 -33.33
N VAL A 255 -25.48 7.80 -33.63
CA VAL A 255 -26.27 8.79 -34.39
C VAL A 255 -26.34 10.12 -33.65
N THR A 256 -26.56 10.08 -32.33
CA THR A 256 -26.64 11.30 -31.51
C THR A 256 -25.29 12.03 -31.47
N ALA A 257 -24.19 11.30 -31.24
CA ALA A 257 -22.84 11.88 -31.25
C ALA A 257 -22.47 12.46 -32.63
N ALA A 258 -22.84 11.78 -33.72
CA ALA A 258 -22.62 12.28 -35.07
C ALA A 258 -23.41 13.56 -35.36
N ARG A 259 -24.66 13.67 -34.86
CA ARG A 259 -25.46 14.90 -34.96
C ARG A 259 -24.83 16.07 -34.21
N ASP A 260 -24.35 15.83 -32.99
CA ASP A 260 -23.69 16.87 -32.19
C ASP A 260 -22.39 17.35 -32.84
N ALA A 261 -21.58 16.41 -33.35
CA ALA A 261 -20.36 16.71 -34.10
C ALA A 261 -20.66 17.52 -35.37
N PHE A 262 -21.71 17.14 -36.12
CA PHE A 262 -22.16 17.91 -37.27
C PHE A 262 -22.58 19.34 -36.88
N GLY A 263 -23.34 19.50 -35.79
CA GLY A 263 -23.74 20.82 -35.29
C GLY A 263 -22.58 21.68 -34.76
N GLN A 264 -21.47 21.07 -34.33
CA GLN A 264 -20.22 21.79 -34.03
C GLN A 264 -19.53 22.24 -35.33
N LEU A 265 -19.34 21.32 -36.27
CA LEU A 265 -18.71 21.62 -37.57
C LEU A 265 -19.45 22.70 -38.36
N ASP A 266 -20.79 22.71 -38.32
CA ASP A 266 -21.61 23.73 -38.97
C ASP A 266 -21.38 25.12 -38.35
N ARG A 267 -21.33 25.21 -37.01
CA ARG A 267 -21.00 26.46 -36.30
C ARG A 267 -19.59 26.94 -36.62
N ASP A 268 -18.62 26.04 -36.65
CA ASP A 268 -17.23 26.35 -37.00
C ASP A 268 -17.13 26.85 -38.46
N LEU A 269 -17.90 26.26 -39.37
CA LEU A 269 -17.96 26.69 -40.78
C LEU A 269 -18.57 28.09 -40.91
N VAL A 270 -19.65 28.39 -40.18
CA VAL A 270 -20.24 29.73 -40.14
C VAL A 270 -19.22 30.75 -39.60
N ALA A 271 -18.57 30.45 -38.47
CA ALA A 271 -17.56 31.32 -37.88
C ALA A 271 -16.36 31.56 -38.83
N ALA A 272 -15.89 30.51 -39.52
CA ALA A 272 -14.82 30.61 -40.50
C ALA A 272 -15.22 31.49 -41.70
N ASN A 273 -16.46 31.37 -42.18
CA ASN A 273 -16.97 32.21 -43.26
C ASN A 273 -17.10 33.68 -42.84
N GLU A 274 -17.58 33.95 -41.62
CA GLU A 274 -17.61 35.31 -41.07
C GLU A 274 -16.21 35.90 -40.94
N ALA A 275 -15.26 35.13 -40.40
CA ALA A 275 -13.87 35.55 -40.27
C ALA A 275 -13.25 35.86 -41.65
N ARG A 276 -13.54 35.04 -42.66
CA ARG A 276 -13.12 35.29 -44.04
C ARG A 276 -13.72 36.59 -44.59
N SER A 277 -15.01 36.84 -44.36
CA SER A 277 -15.67 38.09 -44.79
C SER A 277 -15.04 39.32 -44.12
N ARG A 278 -14.79 39.25 -42.81
CA ARG A 278 -14.08 40.31 -42.07
C ARG A 278 -12.66 40.53 -42.61
N LEU A 279 -11.93 39.46 -42.92
CA LEU A 279 -10.60 39.54 -43.50
C LEU A 279 -10.62 40.26 -44.86
N GLU A 280 -11.56 39.91 -45.75
CA GLU A 280 -11.69 40.59 -47.05
C GLU A 280 -12.08 42.07 -46.89
N SER A 281 -12.96 42.40 -45.94
CA SER A 281 -13.28 43.79 -45.61
C SER A 281 -12.04 44.57 -45.12
N HIS A 282 -11.26 43.99 -44.20
CA HIS A 282 -10.03 44.61 -43.71
C HIS A 282 -8.96 44.73 -44.80
N LYS A 283 -8.82 43.73 -45.69
CA LYS A 283 -7.94 43.83 -46.86
C LYS A 283 -8.34 45.00 -47.75
N ALA A 284 -9.63 45.18 -48.03
CA ALA A 284 -10.12 46.30 -48.83
C ALA A 284 -9.84 47.66 -48.16
N GLN A 285 -10.04 47.76 -46.84
CA GLN A 285 -9.71 48.98 -46.07
C GLN A 285 -8.21 49.27 -46.04
N LEU A 286 -7.37 48.25 -46.03
CA LEU A 286 -5.90 48.38 -46.00
C LEU A 286 -5.27 48.53 -47.40
N ALA A 287 -6.01 48.27 -48.48
CA ALA A 287 -5.51 48.39 -49.85
C ALA A 287 -4.88 49.77 -50.15
N PRO A 288 -5.44 50.91 -49.70
CA PRO A 288 -4.86 52.22 -49.95
C PRO A 288 -3.63 52.55 -49.09
N LEU A 289 -3.36 51.79 -48.02
CA LEU A 289 -2.32 52.15 -47.04
C LEU A 289 -0.92 52.24 -47.67
N ALA A 290 -0.62 51.38 -48.64
CA ALA A 290 0.65 51.43 -49.37
C ALA A 290 0.78 52.74 -50.17
N GLN A 291 -0.28 53.15 -50.86
CA GLN A 291 -0.31 54.40 -51.63
C GLN A 291 -0.25 55.62 -50.70
N LEU A 292 -1.02 55.62 -49.61
CA LEU A 292 -1.02 56.68 -48.61
C LEU A 292 0.35 56.83 -47.91
N ARG A 293 1.10 55.73 -47.72
CA ARG A 293 2.47 55.79 -47.20
C ARG A 293 3.43 56.48 -48.18
N VAL A 294 3.30 56.18 -49.47
CA VAL A 294 4.08 56.85 -50.52
C VAL A 294 3.71 58.33 -50.61
N GLU A 295 2.42 58.64 -50.58
CA GLU A 295 1.92 60.02 -50.60
C GLU A 295 2.40 60.80 -49.36
N ARG A 296 2.33 60.22 -48.17
CA ARG A 296 2.88 60.83 -46.95
C ARG A 296 4.37 61.13 -47.08
N HIS A 297 5.16 60.15 -47.55
CA HIS A 297 6.59 60.36 -47.76
C HIS A 297 6.86 61.51 -48.75
N HIS A 298 6.09 61.58 -49.82
CA HIS A 298 6.20 62.68 -50.79
C HIS A 298 5.84 64.04 -50.17
N LEU A 299 4.77 64.10 -49.37
CA LEU A 299 4.39 65.31 -48.65
C LEU A 299 5.43 65.72 -47.60
N ASP A 300 6.04 64.76 -46.90
CA ASP A 300 7.13 65.00 -45.95
C ASP A 300 8.36 65.60 -46.67
N GLU A 301 8.70 65.09 -47.87
CA GLU A 301 9.77 65.66 -48.71
C GLU A 301 9.44 67.09 -49.16
N LEU A 302 8.22 67.33 -49.64
CA LEU A 302 7.76 68.67 -50.04
C LEU A 302 7.78 69.65 -48.86
N ALA A 303 7.34 69.21 -47.68
CA ALA A 303 7.40 70.01 -46.47
C ALA A 303 8.86 70.36 -46.11
N GLY A 304 9.77 69.39 -46.19
CA GLY A 304 11.20 69.62 -45.96
C GLY A 304 11.81 70.62 -46.96
N LEU A 305 11.44 70.55 -48.23
CA LEU A 305 11.84 71.53 -49.25
C LEU A 305 11.28 72.92 -48.96
N PHE A 306 10.01 73.02 -48.56
CA PHE A 306 9.38 74.29 -48.19
C PHE A 306 10.04 74.93 -46.96
N THR A 307 10.38 74.15 -45.93
CA THR A 307 11.10 74.66 -44.76
C THR A 307 12.50 75.18 -45.14
N ARG A 308 13.22 74.47 -46.03
CA ARG A 308 14.51 74.95 -46.57
C ARG A 308 14.35 76.25 -47.36
N GLN A 309 13.30 76.35 -48.18
CA GLN A 309 13.00 77.56 -48.92
C GLN A 309 12.72 78.75 -47.98
N GLN A 310 11.91 78.56 -46.94
CA GLN A 310 11.65 79.61 -45.94
C GLN A 310 12.93 80.03 -45.21
N ALA A 311 13.78 79.07 -44.80
CA ALA A 311 15.05 79.38 -44.15
C ALA A 311 15.98 80.18 -45.07
N ALA A 312 16.07 79.80 -46.35
CA ALA A 312 16.86 80.54 -47.34
C ALA A 312 16.30 81.94 -47.60
N GLN A 313 14.97 82.11 -47.64
CA GLN A 313 14.33 83.42 -47.76
C GLN A 313 14.61 84.31 -46.54
N ALA A 314 14.53 83.75 -45.33
CA ALA A 314 14.86 84.48 -44.10
C ALA A 314 16.34 84.91 -44.08
N GLN A 315 17.26 84.02 -44.46
CA GLN A 315 18.69 84.35 -44.61
C GLN A 315 18.93 85.44 -45.65
N LEU A 316 18.18 85.43 -46.77
CA LEU A 316 18.29 86.45 -47.81
C LEU A 316 17.79 87.81 -47.31
N GLU A 317 16.69 87.85 -46.57
CA GLU A 317 16.19 89.08 -45.93
C GLU A 317 17.16 89.60 -44.87
N GLU A 318 17.72 88.73 -44.03
CA GLU A 318 18.75 89.10 -43.05
C GLU A 318 20.00 89.65 -43.71
N ALA A 319 20.48 89.01 -44.79
CA ALA A 319 21.61 89.50 -45.59
C ALA A 319 21.31 90.86 -46.25
N ARG A 320 20.08 91.08 -46.74
CA ARG A 320 19.65 92.38 -47.30
C ARG A 320 19.67 93.49 -46.24
N LEU A 321 19.12 93.23 -45.06
CA LEU A 321 19.12 94.17 -43.93
C LEU A 321 20.55 94.45 -43.46
N GLY A 322 21.40 93.42 -43.38
CA GLY A 322 22.83 93.56 -43.07
C GLY A 322 23.56 94.43 -44.10
N LEU A 323 23.33 94.20 -45.40
CA LEU A 323 23.90 95.00 -46.48
C LEU A 323 23.43 96.46 -46.43
N GLN A 324 22.15 96.69 -46.11
CA GLN A 324 21.59 98.05 -45.98
C GLN A 324 22.20 98.79 -44.78
N SER A 325 22.39 98.10 -43.65
CA SER A 325 23.10 98.63 -42.47
C SER A 325 24.54 99.00 -42.80
N LEU A 326 25.28 98.13 -43.50
CA LEU A 326 26.65 98.39 -43.94
C LEU A 326 26.74 99.57 -44.92
N ARG A 327 25.81 99.67 -45.89
CA ARG A 327 25.73 100.83 -46.80
C ARG A 327 25.51 102.13 -46.04
N ASN A 328 24.57 102.16 -45.11
CA ASN A 328 24.30 103.32 -44.26
C ASN A 328 25.50 103.70 -43.38
N ARG A 329 26.27 102.71 -42.90
CA ARG A 329 27.52 102.96 -42.16
C ARG A 329 28.60 103.55 -43.05
N SER A 330 28.80 103.04 -44.27
CA SER A 330 29.79 103.58 -45.21
C SER A 330 29.52 105.04 -45.61
N ALA A 331 28.24 105.42 -45.76
CA ALA A 331 27.85 106.78 -46.12
C ALA A 331 28.12 107.82 -45.02
N ARG A 332 28.39 107.39 -43.77
CA ARG A 332 28.67 108.27 -42.62
C ARG A 332 30.17 108.46 -42.36
N LEU A 333 31.03 107.83 -43.15
CA LEU A 333 32.48 107.94 -42.99
C LEU A 333 32.98 109.28 -43.58
N PRO A 334 33.79 110.04 -42.83
CA PRO A 334 34.36 111.29 -43.33
C PRO A 334 35.42 111.01 -44.42
N ALA A 335 35.47 111.86 -45.44
CA ALA A 335 36.51 111.79 -46.47
C ALA A 335 37.91 112.11 -45.87
N PRO A 336 38.99 111.43 -46.30
CA PRO A 336 40.33 111.60 -45.73
C PRO A 336 40.82 113.06 -45.77
N GLU A 337 40.43 113.82 -46.79
CA GLU A 337 40.73 115.26 -46.94
C GLU A 337 40.19 116.13 -45.79
N VAL A 338 39.06 115.75 -45.18
CA VAL A 338 38.45 116.48 -44.07
C VAL A 338 39.24 116.27 -42.78
N LEU A 339 39.80 115.07 -42.61
CA LEU A 339 40.64 114.71 -41.47
C LEU A 339 41.99 115.42 -41.53
N GLU A 340 42.61 115.46 -42.72
CA GLU A 340 43.87 116.18 -42.95
C GLU A 340 43.74 117.70 -42.73
N ARG A 341 42.65 118.33 -43.22
CA ARG A 341 42.42 119.76 -42.97
C ARG A 341 42.25 120.09 -41.49
N GLN A 342 41.54 119.26 -40.73
CA GLN A 342 41.36 119.49 -39.30
C GLN A 342 42.64 119.21 -38.49
N ALA A 343 43.44 118.23 -38.91
CA ALA A 343 44.76 118.00 -38.32
C ALA A 343 45.68 119.20 -38.54
N ALA A 344 45.77 119.71 -39.78
CA ALA A 344 46.54 120.91 -40.11
C ALA A 344 46.07 122.13 -39.32
N ARG A 345 44.76 122.33 -39.18
CA ARG A 345 44.21 123.45 -38.39
C ARG A 345 44.54 123.37 -36.91
N THR A 346 44.55 122.15 -36.34
CA THR A 346 44.92 121.94 -34.94
C THR A 346 46.40 122.21 -34.72
N ASP A 347 47.25 121.85 -35.69
CA ASP A 347 48.69 122.07 -35.63
C ASP A 347 49.06 123.56 -35.79
N GLU A 348 48.39 124.29 -36.69
CA GLU A 348 48.51 125.75 -36.83
C GLU A 348 48.18 126.49 -35.53
N LEU A 349 47.09 126.12 -34.87
CA LEU A 349 46.68 126.74 -33.60
C LEU A 349 47.66 126.42 -32.47
N ARG A 350 48.28 125.24 -32.49
CA ARG A 350 49.31 124.85 -31.54
C ARG A 350 50.58 125.67 -31.71
N THR A 351 51.04 125.85 -32.96
CA THR A 351 52.21 126.68 -33.26
C THR A 351 51.97 128.14 -32.90
N ALA A 352 50.76 128.67 -33.18
CA ALA A 352 50.39 130.03 -32.80
C ALA A 352 50.45 130.23 -31.28
N LEU A 353 49.96 129.27 -30.49
CA LEU A 353 50.01 129.33 -29.02
C LEU A 353 51.47 129.32 -28.49
N GLU A 354 52.34 128.48 -29.05
CA GLU A 354 53.77 128.44 -28.68
C GLU A 354 54.49 129.76 -28.99
N THR A 355 54.16 130.42 -30.10
CA THR A 355 54.72 131.75 -30.44
C THR A 355 54.23 132.86 -29.51
N LEU A 356 52.98 132.78 -29.07
CA LEU A 356 52.40 133.71 -28.08
C LEU A 356 53.07 133.55 -26.71
N ASP A 357 53.27 132.32 -26.26
CA ASP A 357 53.91 132.02 -24.98
C ASP A 357 55.36 132.48 -24.91
N SER A 358 56.14 132.25 -25.98
CA SER A 358 57.52 132.72 -26.05
C SER A 358 57.63 134.25 -26.02
N THR A 359 56.77 134.95 -26.77
CA THR A 359 56.71 136.42 -26.80
C THR A 359 56.37 137.02 -25.43
N ARG A 360 55.42 136.40 -24.72
CA ARG A 360 55.04 136.79 -23.35
C ARG A 360 56.18 136.60 -22.35
N GLN A 361 56.89 135.47 -22.45
CA GLN A 361 58.00 135.16 -21.56
C GLN A 361 59.18 136.12 -21.74
N GLU A 362 59.50 136.50 -22.98
CA GLU A 362 60.55 137.49 -23.27
C GLU A 362 60.23 138.86 -22.65
N ARG A 363 59.02 139.39 -22.86
CA ARG A 363 58.60 140.69 -22.31
C ARG A 363 58.59 140.71 -20.78
N ARG A 364 58.15 139.62 -20.14
CA ARG A 364 58.19 139.48 -18.68
C ARG A 364 59.62 139.55 -18.15
N SER A 365 60.55 138.86 -18.81
CA SER A 365 61.97 138.83 -18.42
C SER A 365 62.67 140.20 -18.55
N LEU A 366 62.23 141.04 -19.48
CA LEU A 366 62.77 142.39 -19.67
C LEU A 366 62.24 143.34 -18.58
N TRP A 367 60.96 143.26 -18.27
CA TRP A 367 60.34 144.07 -17.22
C TRP A 367 60.94 143.77 -15.84
N ASP A 368 61.12 142.49 -15.47
CA ASP A 368 61.73 142.10 -14.19
C ASP A 368 63.19 142.60 -14.08
N ARG A 369 63.96 142.55 -15.17
CA ARG A 369 65.34 143.06 -15.22
C ARG A 369 65.39 144.56 -14.99
N ASP A 370 64.57 145.34 -15.67
CA ASP A 370 64.54 146.80 -15.54
C ASP A 370 64.15 147.25 -14.13
N LEU A 371 63.18 146.56 -13.50
CA LEU A 371 62.77 146.85 -12.13
C LEU A 371 63.90 146.57 -11.12
N GLN A 372 64.62 145.46 -11.30
CA GLN A 372 65.71 145.07 -10.42
C GLN A 372 66.92 146.00 -10.56
N ASP A 373 67.24 146.43 -11.78
CA ASP A 373 68.35 147.33 -12.06
C ASP A 373 68.12 148.74 -11.49
N ALA A 374 66.87 149.25 -11.59
CA ALA A 374 66.48 150.52 -10.98
C ALA A 374 66.51 150.50 -9.45
N ARG A 375 66.11 149.38 -8.82
CA ARG A 375 66.19 149.20 -7.36
C ARG A 375 67.63 149.18 -6.85
N THR A 376 68.52 148.45 -7.52
CA THR A 376 69.93 148.35 -7.11
C THR A 376 70.62 149.73 -7.17
N LYS A 377 70.40 150.50 -8.24
CA LYS A 377 70.96 151.85 -8.38
C LYS A 377 70.43 152.84 -7.34
N LEU A 378 69.15 152.73 -6.97
CA LEU A 378 68.56 153.53 -5.90
C LEU A 378 69.25 153.29 -4.55
N VAL A 379 69.47 152.01 -4.19
CA VAL A 379 70.12 151.63 -2.93
C VAL A 379 71.56 152.16 -2.89
N ALA A 380 72.32 151.97 -3.97
CA ALA A 380 73.70 152.47 -4.06
C ALA A 380 73.82 153.99 -3.91
N LEU A 381 72.92 154.76 -4.54
CA LEU A 381 72.88 156.23 -4.40
C LEU A 381 72.47 156.67 -3.00
N ARG A 382 71.63 155.89 -2.31
CA ARG A 382 71.21 156.18 -0.93
C ARG A 382 72.34 155.99 0.07
N ASP A 383 73.19 154.99 -0.16
CA ASP A 383 74.40 154.75 0.65
C ASP A 383 75.47 155.82 0.38
N GLN A 384 75.70 156.18 -0.89
CA GLN A 384 76.59 157.29 -1.25
C GLN A 384 76.17 158.63 -0.61
N TYR A 385 74.86 158.89 -0.54
CA TYR A 385 74.33 160.09 0.13
C TYR A 385 74.68 160.12 1.62
N LYS A 386 74.61 158.97 2.31
CA LYS A 386 74.98 158.88 3.73
C LYS A 386 76.47 159.16 3.94
N ASP A 387 77.33 158.53 3.15
CA ASP A 387 78.79 158.67 3.27
C ASP A 387 79.25 160.11 3.02
N LEU A 388 78.74 160.75 1.96
CA LEU A 388 79.05 162.14 1.63
C LEU A 388 78.55 163.12 2.72
N LYS A 389 77.41 162.83 3.34
CA LYS A 389 76.85 163.68 4.41
C LYS A 389 77.69 163.57 5.69
N GLU A 390 78.13 162.37 6.05
CA GLU A 390 79.04 162.18 7.18
C GLU A 390 80.42 162.82 6.95
N GLN A 391 80.90 162.83 5.70
CA GLN A 391 82.14 163.54 5.34
C GLN A 391 81.97 165.05 5.46
N LEU A 392 80.85 165.61 4.99
CA LEU A 392 80.52 167.02 5.13
C LEU A 392 80.42 167.43 6.61
N ASP A 393 79.74 166.62 7.43
CA ASP A 393 79.59 166.87 8.88
C ASP A 393 80.93 166.81 9.61
N ARG A 394 81.81 165.87 9.25
CA ARG A 394 83.17 165.77 9.80
C ARG A 394 84.06 166.95 9.42
N VAL A 395 83.95 167.45 8.19
CA VAL A 395 84.69 168.64 7.74
C VAL A 395 84.16 169.89 8.45
N ASN A 396 82.84 170.02 8.61
CA ASN A 396 82.22 171.13 9.34
C ASN A 396 82.61 171.16 10.83
N ALA A 397 82.76 170.00 11.47
CA ALA A 397 83.17 169.90 12.87
C ALA A 397 84.65 170.27 13.11
N ALA A 398 85.50 170.22 12.08
CA ALA A 398 86.92 170.56 12.18
C ALA A 398 87.19 172.08 12.17
N GLY A 399 86.33 172.89 11.56
CA GLY A 399 86.43 174.36 11.52
C GLY A 399 87.63 174.91 10.73
N GLU A 400 87.65 176.24 10.48
CA GLU A 400 88.62 176.92 9.61
C GLU A 400 90.10 176.75 10.00
N THR A 401 90.40 176.56 11.28
CA THR A 401 91.77 176.37 11.80
C THR A 401 92.11 174.91 12.11
N GLY A 402 91.17 173.99 11.87
CA GLY A 402 91.35 172.56 12.12
C GLY A 402 92.09 171.83 11.00
N THR A 403 92.65 170.69 11.36
CA THR A 403 93.26 169.74 10.42
C THR A 403 92.19 168.90 9.71
N CYS A 404 92.28 168.79 8.39
CA CYS A 404 91.37 168.00 7.57
C CYS A 404 91.38 166.51 7.95
N PRO A 405 90.23 165.89 8.25
CA PRO A 405 90.13 164.50 8.69
C PRO A 405 90.43 163.46 7.58
N THR A 406 90.57 163.89 6.33
CA THR A 406 90.83 162.98 5.18
C THR A 406 92.30 162.98 4.74
N CYS A 407 93.00 164.11 4.85
CA CYS A 407 94.38 164.25 4.35
C CYS A 407 95.37 164.90 5.34
N ALA A 408 94.94 165.14 6.59
CA ALA A 408 95.75 165.62 7.72
C ALA A 408 96.51 166.95 7.51
N ARG A 409 96.08 167.79 6.54
CA ARG A 409 96.59 169.16 6.33
C ARG A 409 95.70 170.22 6.99
N PRO A 410 96.25 171.36 7.45
CA PRO A 410 95.46 172.44 8.04
C PRO A 410 94.56 173.10 6.98
N LEU A 411 93.27 173.30 7.31
CA LEU A 411 92.21 173.64 6.33
C LEU A 411 92.19 175.12 5.89
N GLY A 412 92.68 176.06 6.71
CA GLY A 412 92.93 177.46 6.36
C GLY A 412 92.04 178.05 5.26
N ASN A 413 92.65 178.47 4.15
CA ASN A 413 91.97 179.12 3.02
C ASN A 413 91.20 178.17 2.09
N GLU A 414 91.23 176.86 2.33
CA GLU A 414 90.58 175.86 1.47
C GLU A 414 89.31 175.26 2.09
N TYR A 415 88.98 175.61 3.33
CA TYR A 415 87.81 175.11 4.06
C TYR A 415 86.49 175.31 3.30
N GLU A 416 86.22 176.53 2.82
CA GLU A 416 84.98 176.83 2.08
C GLU A 416 84.88 176.04 0.76
N ASN A 417 86.00 175.79 0.08
CA ASN A 417 86.03 175.05 -1.19
C ASN A 417 85.69 173.57 -1.00
N VAL A 418 86.18 172.95 0.08
CA VAL A 418 85.91 171.53 0.38
C VAL A 418 84.45 171.32 0.79
N VAL A 419 83.89 172.23 1.60
CA VAL A 419 82.47 172.20 1.98
C VAL A 419 81.58 172.41 0.76
N ALA A 420 81.88 173.39 -0.10
CA ALA A 420 81.11 173.63 -1.32
C ALA A 420 81.19 172.47 -2.33
N MET A 421 82.33 171.78 -2.42
CA MET A 421 82.50 170.59 -3.25
C MET A 421 81.63 169.43 -2.75
N LEU A 422 81.68 169.13 -1.45
CA LEU A 422 80.91 168.05 -0.85
C LEU A 422 79.39 168.32 -0.90
N ASP A 423 78.97 169.58 -0.73
CA ASP A 423 77.56 169.96 -0.84
C ASP A 423 77.03 169.82 -2.29
N ARG A 424 77.85 170.20 -3.28
CA ARG A 424 77.53 169.99 -4.70
C ARG A 424 77.42 168.50 -5.06
N GLN A 425 78.32 167.67 -4.53
CA GLN A 425 78.24 166.21 -4.68
C GLN A 425 76.99 165.62 -4.01
N LEU A 426 76.58 166.16 -2.86
CA LEU A 426 75.35 165.74 -2.17
C LEU A 426 74.09 166.02 -2.99
N GLN A 427 74.02 167.20 -3.61
CA GLN A 427 72.91 167.61 -4.48
C GLN A 427 72.77 166.70 -5.71
N ASP A 428 73.89 166.36 -6.37
CA ASP A 428 73.89 165.45 -7.52
C ASP A 428 73.40 164.05 -7.14
N VAL A 429 73.82 163.53 -5.98
CA VAL A 429 73.35 162.23 -5.48
C VAL A 429 71.86 162.26 -5.14
N MET A 430 71.35 163.35 -4.56
CA MET A 430 69.90 163.50 -4.31
C MET A 430 69.07 163.56 -5.59
N PHE A 431 69.53 164.30 -6.61
CA PHE A 431 68.82 164.40 -7.88
C PHE A 431 68.73 163.03 -8.57
N ASN A 432 69.85 162.31 -8.64
CA ASN A 432 69.89 160.96 -9.20
C ASN A 432 69.07 159.97 -8.35
N GLY A 433 69.12 160.08 -7.03
CA GLY A 433 68.30 159.26 -6.12
C GLY A 433 66.80 159.45 -6.34
N ASN A 434 66.34 160.69 -6.55
CA ASN A 434 64.94 160.97 -6.85
C ASN A 434 64.50 160.44 -8.23
N TYR A 435 65.38 160.50 -9.23
CA TYR A 435 65.12 159.91 -10.55
C TYR A 435 64.90 158.39 -10.46
N PHE A 436 65.81 157.66 -9.80
CA PHE A 436 65.65 156.21 -9.64
C PHE A 436 64.46 155.85 -8.74
N LYS A 437 64.08 156.71 -7.78
CA LYS A 437 62.89 156.48 -6.94
C LYS A 437 61.63 156.50 -7.79
N SER A 438 61.50 157.54 -8.62
CA SER A 438 60.39 157.65 -9.59
C SER A 438 60.38 156.52 -10.61
N ARG A 439 61.55 156.07 -11.06
CA ARG A 439 61.68 154.94 -12.00
C ARG A 439 61.22 153.60 -11.39
N VAL A 440 61.53 153.35 -10.11
CA VAL A 440 61.05 152.15 -9.40
C VAL A 440 59.54 152.19 -9.19
N ASP A 441 58.97 153.35 -8.85
CA ASP A 441 57.52 153.50 -8.68
C ASP A 441 56.77 153.25 -10.00
N GLN A 442 57.29 153.74 -11.14
CA GLN A 442 56.72 153.47 -12.46
C GLN A 442 56.76 151.99 -12.86
N LEU A 443 57.84 151.28 -12.51
CA LEU A 443 58.02 149.86 -12.86
C LEU A 443 57.37 148.90 -11.86
N SER A 444 56.76 149.41 -10.78
CA SER A 444 56.13 148.58 -9.74
C SER A 444 54.81 147.93 -10.17
N ALA A 445 54.14 148.50 -11.18
CA ALA A 445 52.92 147.95 -11.77
C ALA A 445 53.22 147.22 -13.09
N GLU A 446 52.54 146.09 -13.30
CA GLU A 446 52.69 145.27 -14.50
C GLU A 446 52.27 146.02 -15.78
N PRO A 447 53.08 145.99 -16.86
CA PRO A 447 52.75 146.64 -18.12
C PRO A 447 51.43 146.14 -18.73
N PRO A 448 50.60 147.03 -19.30
CA PRO A 448 49.36 146.65 -19.99
C PRO A 448 49.60 145.67 -21.14
N GLU A 449 50.76 145.74 -21.80
CA GLU A 449 51.18 144.84 -22.88
C GLU A 449 51.31 143.36 -22.45
N LEU A 450 51.67 143.10 -21.18
CA LEU A 450 51.74 141.74 -20.64
C LEU A 450 50.34 141.17 -20.36
N LYS A 451 49.40 142.02 -19.91
CA LYS A 451 48.01 141.64 -19.70
C LYS A 451 47.28 141.32 -21.01
N GLU A 452 47.59 142.05 -22.08
CA GLU A 452 47.00 141.81 -23.40
C GLU A 452 47.50 140.48 -24.01
N LEU A 453 48.78 140.15 -23.82
CA LEU A 453 49.32 138.85 -24.21
C LEU A 453 48.71 137.68 -23.41
N ASP A 454 48.39 137.89 -22.13
CA ASP A 454 47.70 136.89 -21.31
C ASP A 454 46.28 136.60 -21.84
N SER A 455 45.54 137.64 -22.24
CA SER A 455 44.21 137.48 -22.86
C SER A 455 44.26 136.76 -24.21
N GLN A 456 45.22 137.09 -25.07
CA GLN A 456 45.36 136.44 -26.39
C GLN A 456 45.73 134.96 -26.27
N ARG A 457 46.49 134.61 -25.23
CA ARG A 457 46.83 133.22 -24.92
C ARG A 457 45.60 132.42 -24.48
N GLU A 458 44.75 132.95 -23.60
CA GLU A 458 43.53 132.26 -23.15
C GLU A 458 42.58 131.97 -24.32
N GLU A 459 42.41 132.92 -25.26
CA GLU A 459 41.61 132.72 -26.47
C GLU A 459 42.20 131.65 -27.40
N ALA A 460 43.53 131.63 -27.57
CA ALA A 460 44.23 130.63 -28.37
C ALA A 460 44.16 129.22 -27.74
N GLU A 461 44.25 129.11 -26.40
CA GLU A 461 44.09 127.85 -25.67
C GLU A 461 42.67 127.28 -25.85
N ALA A 462 41.63 128.13 -25.77
CA ALA A 462 40.25 127.72 -26.01
C ALA A 462 40.02 127.24 -27.45
N ALA A 463 40.55 127.96 -28.44
CA ALA A 463 40.45 127.57 -29.85
C ALA A 463 41.16 126.23 -30.14
N LEU A 464 42.33 125.99 -29.53
CA LEU A 464 43.05 124.73 -29.67
C LEU A 464 42.28 123.56 -29.04
N ALA A 465 41.65 123.77 -27.87
CA ALA A 465 40.88 122.74 -27.19
C ALA A 465 39.67 122.26 -28.02
N ASP A 466 38.96 123.18 -28.67
CA ASP A 466 37.81 122.82 -29.52
C ASP A 466 38.24 122.17 -30.84
N ALA A 467 39.30 122.66 -31.48
CA ALA A 467 39.87 121.99 -32.66
C ALA A 467 40.30 120.55 -32.37
N THR A 468 40.93 120.33 -31.21
CA THR A 468 41.37 118.99 -30.77
C THR A 468 40.19 118.03 -30.53
N LYS A 469 39.07 118.49 -29.97
CA LYS A 469 37.85 117.68 -29.81
C LYS A 469 37.25 117.25 -31.15
N VAL A 470 37.22 118.18 -32.11
CA VAL A 470 36.71 117.90 -33.46
C VAL A 470 37.61 116.87 -34.16
N LEU A 471 38.92 117.01 -34.04
CA LEU A 471 39.89 116.06 -34.59
C LEU A 471 39.71 114.65 -33.98
N ALA A 472 39.57 114.54 -32.65
CA ALA A 472 39.37 113.27 -31.97
C ALA A 472 38.07 112.55 -32.42
N ARG A 473 36.97 113.30 -32.60
CA ARG A 473 35.70 112.76 -33.11
C ARG A 473 35.85 112.22 -34.53
N LEU A 474 36.56 112.94 -35.40
CA LEU A 474 36.80 112.52 -36.78
C LEU A 474 37.75 111.31 -36.84
N GLN A 475 38.77 111.25 -35.98
CA GLN A 475 39.68 110.10 -35.87
C GLN A 475 38.96 108.82 -35.40
N ALA A 476 38.02 108.92 -34.45
CA ALA A 476 37.20 107.79 -34.03
C ALA A 476 36.34 107.25 -35.19
N GLN A 477 35.74 108.13 -35.99
CA GLN A 477 34.98 107.75 -37.18
C GLN A 477 35.86 107.13 -38.27
N ALA A 478 37.12 107.56 -38.40
CA ALA A 478 38.08 106.97 -39.34
C ALA A 478 38.62 105.61 -38.88
N GLN A 479 38.81 105.39 -37.57
CA GLN A 479 39.17 104.06 -37.03
C GLN A 479 38.05 103.03 -37.25
N GLU A 480 36.78 103.45 -37.14
CA GLU A 480 35.65 102.60 -37.54
C GLU A 480 35.64 102.27 -39.04
N ALA A 481 36.17 103.15 -39.90
CA ALA A 481 36.32 102.88 -41.34
C ALA A 481 37.33 101.75 -41.63
N VAL A 482 38.47 101.74 -40.91
CA VAL A 482 39.50 100.71 -41.04
C VAL A 482 39.00 99.34 -40.58
N ALA A 483 38.08 99.30 -39.61
CA ALA A 483 37.47 98.05 -39.15
C ALA A 483 36.38 97.49 -40.09
N LEU A 484 35.96 98.27 -41.10
CA LEU A 484 34.94 97.89 -42.09
C LEU A 484 35.53 97.51 -43.47
N GLN A 485 36.83 97.74 -43.69
CA GLN A 485 37.61 97.22 -44.82
C GLN A 485 38.19 95.86 -44.47
#